data_AF-A0A0R2BJF0-F1
#
_entry.id   AF-A0A0R2BJF0-F1
#
_cell.length_a   1.000
_cell.length_b   1.000
_cell.length_c   1.000
_cell.angle_alpha   90.00
_cell.angle_beta   90.00
_cell.angle_gamma   90.00
#
_symmetry.space_group_name_H-M   'P 1'
#
loop_
_entity.id
_entity.type
_entity.pdbx_description
1 polymer ?
#
loop_
_entity_poly.entity_id
_entity_poly.type
_entity_poly.pdbx_seq_one_letter_code
_entity_poly.pdbx_strand_id
1 'polypeptide(L)'
;MGLLPEIDADKCVENAREILSQYRRLSRMAGRKLTDIQSPTFDGMPRASSYENRNETKIVNHIDAEMIVDNCQQAMSIIGKNSYWVLYYSYFCEPALTYYQIAKKISYSEESIDYLKRKGLLEFAEAYPNGKLLVYK
;
A
#
# COMPACT_ATOMS: atom_id res chain seq x y z
N MET A 1 12.24 28.28 3.06
CA MET A 1 12.53 26.94 2.47
C MET A 1 12.03 25.90 3.44
N GLY A 2 11.21 24.95 2.97
CA GLY A 2 10.79 23.81 3.79
C GLY A 2 11.98 22.90 4.11
N LEU A 3 11.95 22.25 5.27
CA LEU A 3 12.98 21.29 5.71
C LEU A 3 13.03 20.02 4.85
N LEU A 4 11.99 19.76 4.05
CA LEU A 4 11.87 18.59 3.19
C LEU A 4 11.81 19.01 1.72
N PRO A 5 12.41 18.20 0.80
CA PRO A 5 12.31 18.42 -0.63
C PRO A 5 10.85 18.36 -1.11
N GLU A 6 10.49 19.18 -2.10
CA GLU A 6 9.15 19.15 -2.67
C GLU A 6 8.93 17.86 -3.47
N ILE A 7 7.78 17.22 -3.23
CA ILE A 7 7.36 16.02 -3.95
C ILE A 7 6.36 16.35 -5.07
N ASP A 8 6.40 15.55 -6.13
CA ASP A 8 5.39 15.49 -7.17
C ASP A 8 4.25 14.58 -6.71
N ALA A 9 3.24 15.20 -6.07
CA ALA A 9 2.15 14.47 -5.43
C ALA A 9 1.36 13.59 -6.41
N ASP A 10 1.19 14.02 -7.67
CA ASP A 10 0.47 13.23 -8.68
C ASP A 10 1.24 11.96 -9.03
N LYS A 11 2.56 12.05 -9.25
CA LYS A 11 3.38 10.87 -9.52
C LYS A 11 3.47 9.92 -8.32
N CYS A 12 3.59 10.44 -7.10
CA CYS A 12 3.58 9.62 -5.88
C CYS A 12 2.27 8.82 -5.75
N VAL A 13 1.13 9.46 -6.03
CA VAL A 13 -0.19 8.83 -6.00
C VAL A 13 -0.31 7.72 -7.05
N GLU A 14 0.19 7.96 -8.26
CA GLU A 14 0.17 6.93 -9.32
C GLU A 14 1.08 5.74 -8.98
N ASN A 15 2.30 5.97 -8.45
CA ASN A 15 3.18 4.90 -7.99
C ASN A 15 2.52 4.03 -6.89
N ALA A 16 1.87 4.67 -5.91
CA ALA A 16 1.12 3.96 -4.87
C ALA A 16 -0.04 3.14 -5.46
N ARG A 17 -0.79 3.74 -6.39
CA ARG A 17 -1.92 3.07 -7.06
C ARG A 17 -1.48 1.84 -7.84
N GLU A 18 -0.36 1.92 -8.56
CA GLU A 18 0.18 0.79 -9.33
C GLU A 18 0.44 -0.42 -8.43
N ILE A 19 1.12 -0.23 -7.30
CA ILE A 19 1.40 -1.30 -6.35
C ILE A 19 0.12 -1.85 -5.73
N LEU A 20 -0.74 -0.97 -5.20
CA LEU A 20 -1.95 -1.41 -4.49
C LEU A 20 -2.96 -2.10 -5.41
N SER A 21 -3.01 -1.75 -6.69
CA SER A 21 -3.86 -2.45 -7.67
C SER A 21 -3.48 -3.93 -7.85
N GLN A 22 -2.20 -4.26 -7.61
CA GLN A 22 -1.66 -5.61 -7.72
C GLN A 22 -1.67 -6.37 -6.40
N TYR A 23 -1.99 -5.71 -5.27
CA TYR A 23 -1.88 -6.29 -3.93
C TYR A 23 -2.58 -7.65 -3.81
N ARG A 24 -3.81 -7.78 -4.32
CA ARG A 24 -4.55 -9.07 -4.22
C ARG A 24 -3.86 -10.21 -4.94
N ARG A 25 -3.22 -9.93 -6.08
CA ARG A 25 -2.45 -10.91 -6.84
C ARG A 25 -1.17 -11.27 -6.08
N LEU A 26 -0.47 -10.26 -5.56
CA LEU A 26 0.75 -10.45 -4.78
C LEU A 26 0.48 -11.24 -3.49
N SER A 27 -0.60 -10.93 -2.76
CA SER A 27 -1.05 -11.66 -1.58
C SER A 27 -1.31 -13.14 -1.88
N ARG A 28 -1.98 -13.44 -3.00
CA ARG A 28 -2.20 -14.84 -3.45
C ARG A 28 -0.90 -15.53 -3.83
N MET A 29 0.00 -14.83 -4.52
CA MET A 29 1.32 -15.35 -4.87
C MET A 29 2.16 -15.64 -3.62
N ALA A 30 2.08 -14.79 -2.60
CA ALA A 30 2.74 -14.93 -1.30
C ALA A 30 2.04 -15.91 -0.34
N GLY A 31 0.89 -16.49 -0.71
CA GLY A 31 0.13 -17.39 0.16
C GLY A 31 -0.50 -16.71 1.39
N ARG A 32 -0.66 -15.37 1.39
CA ARG A 32 -1.24 -14.58 2.47
C ARG A 32 -2.73 -14.32 2.23
N LYS A 33 -3.56 -14.36 3.28
CA LYS A 33 -4.98 -14.02 3.15
C LYS A 33 -5.13 -12.50 3.16
N LEU A 34 -6.12 -12.00 2.42
CA LEU A 34 -6.47 -10.58 2.42
C LEU A 34 -6.92 -10.07 3.81
N THR A 35 -7.50 -10.96 4.62
CA THR A 35 -7.95 -10.68 6.00
C THR A 35 -6.81 -10.54 7.01
N ASP A 36 -5.58 -10.89 6.63
CA ASP A 36 -4.42 -10.89 7.54
C ASP A 36 -3.84 -9.49 7.75
N ILE A 37 -4.45 -8.45 7.18
CA ILE A 37 -4.21 -7.05 7.54
C ILE A 37 -4.89 -6.80 8.89
N GLN A 38 -4.38 -7.47 9.92
CA GLN A 38 -4.69 -7.16 11.29
C GLN A 38 -3.87 -5.93 11.71
N SER A 39 -4.45 -5.11 12.59
CA SER A 39 -3.76 -3.99 13.23
C SER A 39 -2.40 -4.46 13.78
N PRO A 40 -1.34 -3.63 13.72
CA PRO A 40 0.03 -4.09 13.85
C PRO A 40 0.28 -4.76 15.20
N THR A 41 0.56 -6.06 15.18
CA THR A 41 1.30 -6.72 16.27
C THR A 41 2.76 -6.72 15.83
N PHE A 42 3.59 -5.95 16.52
CA PHE A 42 5.03 -5.94 16.34
C PHE A 42 5.59 -7.33 16.64
N ASP A 43 5.92 -8.09 15.61
CA ASP A 43 6.82 -9.22 15.77
C ASP A 43 7.76 -9.31 14.57
N GLY A 44 9.06 -9.04 14.83
CA GLY A 44 10.18 -9.38 13.95
C GLY A 44 10.50 -8.41 12.80
N MET A 45 11.50 -7.55 13.00
CA MET A 45 12.21 -6.78 11.96
C MET A 45 12.74 -7.64 10.77
N PRO A 46 13.04 -7.01 9.61
CA PRO A 46 13.16 -7.69 8.32
C PRO A 46 14.54 -8.35 8.11
N ARG A 47 14.57 -9.46 7.37
CA ARG A 47 15.82 -10.00 6.81
C ARG A 47 16.17 -9.25 5.54
N ALA A 48 17.31 -8.56 5.54
CA ALA A 48 17.90 -8.01 4.34
C ALA A 48 18.30 -9.16 3.38
N SER A 49 17.80 -9.15 2.15
CA SER A 49 18.29 -10.03 1.09
C SER A 49 19.28 -9.25 0.20
N SER A 50 20.53 -9.69 0.25
CA SER A 50 21.62 -9.24 -0.60
C SER A 50 21.39 -9.69 -2.04
N TYR A 51 21.54 -8.78 -2.99
CA TYR A 51 21.53 -9.08 -4.42
C TYR A 51 22.73 -9.94 -4.80
N GLU A 52 22.51 -11.14 -5.37
CA GLU A 52 23.54 -11.80 -6.18
C GLU A 52 22.93 -12.67 -7.30
N ASN A 53 23.59 -12.63 -8.45
CA ASN A 53 23.06 -12.90 -9.79
C ASN A 53 22.74 -14.38 -10.14
N ARG A 54 21.72 -14.53 -10.99
CA ARG A 54 21.58 -15.51 -12.10
C ARG A 54 21.43 -17.00 -11.74
N ASN A 55 20.20 -17.41 -11.38
CA ASN A 55 19.47 -18.58 -11.94
C ASN A 55 18.02 -18.71 -11.39
N GLU A 56 17.34 -17.59 -11.16
CA GLU A 56 16.40 -17.47 -10.04
C GLU A 56 14.95 -17.06 -10.42
N THR A 57 14.58 -17.10 -11.70
CA THR A 57 13.39 -16.41 -12.23
C THR A 57 12.02 -16.91 -11.73
N LYS A 58 11.93 -18.09 -11.08
CA LYS A 58 10.67 -18.58 -10.47
C LYS A 58 10.60 -18.40 -8.95
N ILE A 59 11.74 -18.42 -8.25
CA ILE A 59 11.82 -18.21 -6.80
C ILE A 59 11.80 -16.70 -6.49
N VAL A 60 12.37 -15.87 -7.38
CA VAL A 60 12.34 -14.40 -7.31
C VAL A 60 10.91 -13.84 -7.21
N ASN A 61 9.94 -14.39 -7.96
CA ASN A 61 8.56 -13.88 -7.92
C ASN A 61 7.83 -14.07 -6.57
N HIS A 62 8.16 -15.11 -5.80
CA HIS A 62 7.48 -15.37 -4.52
C HIS A 62 8.12 -14.56 -3.39
N ILE A 63 9.47 -14.51 -3.34
CA ILE A 63 10.21 -13.70 -2.38
C ILE A 63 9.89 -12.21 -2.60
N ASP A 64 9.82 -11.76 -3.84
CA ASP A 64 9.42 -10.39 -4.16
C ASP A 64 7.97 -10.10 -3.77
N ALA A 65 7.05 -11.07 -3.97
CA ALA A 65 5.65 -10.89 -3.61
C ALA A 65 5.43 -10.80 -2.10
N GLU A 66 6.10 -11.64 -1.31
CA GLU A 66 6.02 -11.59 0.16
C GLU A 66 6.55 -10.25 0.69
N MET A 67 7.74 -9.83 0.24
CA MET A 67 8.31 -8.54 0.62
C MET A 67 7.40 -7.37 0.24
N ILE A 68 6.80 -7.36 -0.96
CA ILE A 68 5.89 -6.28 -1.36
C ILE A 68 4.63 -6.28 -0.49
N VAL A 69 4.07 -7.43 -0.16
CA VAL A 69 2.90 -7.55 0.72
C VAL A 69 3.23 -7.02 2.11
N ASP A 70 4.36 -7.41 2.69
CA ASP A 70 4.81 -6.95 4.01
C ASP A 70 5.02 -5.43 4.02
N ASN A 71 5.67 -4.88 2.99
CA ASN A 71 5.84 -3.43 2.84
C ASN A 71 4.49 -2.70 2.75
N CYS A 72 3.51 -3.27 2.04
CA CYS A 72 2.17 -2.68 1.96
C CYS A 72 1.46 -2.70 3.31
N GLN A 73 1.56 -3.81 4.06
CA GLN A 73 0.96 -3.92 5.40
C GLN A 73 1.61 -2.94 6.38
N GLN A 74 2.94 -2.83 6.36
CA GLN A 74 3.67 -1.85 7.17
C GLN A 74 3.24 -0.43 6.83
N ALA A 75 3.19 -0.05 5.55
CA ALA A 75 2.76 1.28 5.12
C ALA A 75 1.32 1.56 5.56
N MET A 76 0.40 0.61 5.38
CA MET A 76 -0.98 0.73 5.86
C MET A 76 -1.07 0.91 7.37
N SER A 77 -0.14 0.35 8.17
CA SER A 77 -0.19 0.44 9.64
C SER A 77 0.05 1.86 10.20
N ILE A 78 0.61 2.78 9.41
CA ILE A 78 1.02 4.12 9.87
C ILE A 78 0.26 5.29 9.22
N ILE A 79 -0.58 5.04 8.21
CA ILE A 79 -1.40 6.08 7.56
C ILE A 79 -2.63 6.47 8.41
N GLY A 80 -3.28 7.59 8.06
CA GLY A 80 -4.43 8.09 8.80
C GLY A 80 -5.63 7.12 8.77
N LYS A 81 -6.40 7.05 9.86
CA LYS A 81 -7.53 6.11 10.01
C LYS A 81 -8.53 6.14 8.85
N ASN A 82 -8.91 7.31 8.35
CA ASN A 82 -9.87 7.41 7.24
C ASN A 82 -9.24 6.97 5.93
N SER A 83 -8.00 7.38 5.66
CA SER A 83 -7.18 6.93 4.54
C SER A 83 -7.06 5.40 4.52
N TYR A 84 -6.74 4.81 5.69
CA TYR A 84 -6.66 3.37 5.90
C TYR A 84 -7.94 2.66 5.43
N TRP A 85 -9.11 3.06 5.94
CA TRP A 85 -10.35 2.36 5.60
C TRP A 85 -10.73 2.52 4.13
N VAL A 86 -10.51 3.71 3.55
CA VAL A 86 -10.77 3.93 2.12
C VAL A 86 -9.85 3.06 1.24
N LEU A 87 -8.56 2.99 1.56
CA LEU A 87 -7.63 2.12 0.83
C LEU A 87 -7.93 0.64 1.06
N TYR A 88 -8.22 0.24 2.30
CA TYR A 88 -8.56 -1.13 2.67
C TYR A 88 -9.73 -1.64 1.83
N TYR A 89 -10.84 -0.90 1.79
CA TYR A 89 -12.01 -1.29 1.02
C TYR A 89 -11.82 -1.15 -0.50
N SER A 90 -10.86 -0.35 -0.96
CA SER A 90 -10.55 -0.21 -2.39
C SER A 90 -9.68 -1.36 -2.92
N TYR A 91 -8.62 -1.72 -2.19
CA TYR A 91 -7.52 -2.56 -2.69
C TYR A 91 -7.36 -3.88 -1.94
N PHE A 92 -7.69 -3.90 -0.66
CA PHE A 92 -7.32 -5.00 0.23
C PHE A 92 -8.47 -5.95 0.57
N CYS A 93 -9.73 -5.59 0.31
CA CYS A 93 -10.87 -6.53 0.41
C CYS A 93 -11.26 -7.11 -0.96
N GLU A 94 -11.87 -8.29 -0.97
CA GLU A 94 -12.45 -8.90 -2.18
C GLU A 94 -13.92 -9.29 -1.92
N PRO A 95 -14.89 -8.79 -2.72
CA PRO A 95 -14.71 -7.84 -3.82
C PRO A 95 -14.30 -6.44 -3.33
N ALA A 96 -13.72 -5.63 -4.23
CA ALA A 96 -13.52 -4.20 -3.99
C ALA A 96 -14.89 -3.54 -3.78
N LEU A 97 -14.96 -2.56 -2.88
CA LEU A 97 -16.20 -1.80 -2.68
C LEU A 97 -16.26 -0.58 -3.59
N THR A 98 -17.48 -0.21 -3.98
CA THR A 98 -17.73 1.06 -4.68
C THR A 98 -17.60 2.25 -3.74
N TYR A 99 -17.43 3.46 -4.28
CA TYR A 99 -17.33 4.67 -3.45
C TYR A 99 -18.56 4.85 -2.55
N TYR A 100 -19.77 4.66 -3.07
CA TYR A 100 -20.99 4.60 -2.28
C TYR A 100 -20.93 3.61 -1.10
N GLN A 101 -20.46 2.38 -1.33
CA GLN A 101 -20.36 1.36 -0.28
C GLN A 101 -19.32 1.72 0.79
N ILE A 102 -18.19 2.29 0.37
CA ILE A 102 -17.13 2.77 1.27
C ILE A 102 -17.69 3.92 2.11
N ALA A 103 -18.28 4.93 1.48
CA ALA A 103 -18.90 6.09 2.12
C ALA A 103 -19.88 5.68 3.22
N LYS A 104 -20.77 4.73 2.93
CA LYS A 104 -21.69 4.17 3.92
C LYS A 104 -21.00 3.48 5.09
N LYS A 105 -19.91 2.75 4.84
CA LYS A 105 -19.15 2.04 5.90
C LYS A 105 -18.38 2.98 6.82
N ILE A 106 -17.83 4.06 6.28
CA ILE A 106 -17.02 5.00 7.07
C ILE A 106 -17.80 6.25 7.53
N SER A 107 -19.09 6.34 7.19
CA SER A 107 -19.98 7.48 7.51
C SER A 107 -19.53 8.81 6.88
N TYR A 108 -19.13 8.77 5.61
CA TYR A 108 -18.79 9.95 4.80
C TYR A 108 -19.74 10.13 3.63
N SER A 109 -19.69 11.28 2.97
CA SER A 109 -20.31 11.46 1.65
C SER A 109 -19.51 10.73 0.57
N GLU A 110 -20.17 10.33 -0.51
CA GLU A 110 -19.50 9.69 -1.65
C GLU A 110 -18.48 10.62 -2.30
N GLU A 111 -18.79 11.92 -2.40
CA GLU A 111 -17.90 12.96 -2.92
C GLU A 111 -16.59 13.07 -2.13
N SER A 112 -16.63 12.83 -0.82
CA SER A 112 -15.43 12.84 0.03
C SER A 112 -14.52 11.64 -0.19
N ILE A 113 -15.02 10.53 -0.77
CA ILE A 113 -14.23 9.29 -0.90
C ILE A 113 -13.10 9.44 -1.90
N ASP A 114 -13.31 10.17 -3.00
CA ASP A 114 -12.25 10.37 -3.99
C ASP A 114 -11.08 11.17 -3.40
N TYR A 115 -11.39 12.26 -2.69
CA TYR A 115 -10.40 13.05 -1.96
C TYR A 115 -9.66 12.22 -0.90
N LEU A 116 -10.39 11.47 -0.07
CA LEU A 116 -9.79 10.61 0.96
C LEU A 116 -8.93 9.50 0.35
N LYS A 117 -9.32 8.95 -0.79
CA LYS A 117 -8.55 7.93 -1.50
C LYS A 117 -7.26 8.52 -2.05
N ARG A 118 -7.32 9.69 -2.70
CA ARG A 118 -6.13 10.39 -3.20
C ARG A 118 -5.18 10.77 -2.06
N LYS A 119 -5.72 11.31 -0.97
CA LYS A 119 -4.96 11.60 0.26
C LYS A 119 -4.30 10.33 0.80
N GLY A 120 -5.06 9.24 0.91
CA GLY A 120 -4.53 7.98 1.40
C GLY A 120 -3.43 7.39 0.53
N LEU A 121 -3.55 7.49 -0.81
CA LEU A 121 -2.50 7.06 -1.73
C LEU A 121 -1.21 7.85 -1.54
N LEU A 122 -1.30 9.15 -1.26
CA LEU A 122 -0.14 9.99 -0.97
C LEU A 122 0.50 9.61 0.37
N GLU A 123 -0.30 9.49 1.44
CA GLU A 123 0.18 9.03 2.76
C GLU A 123 0.83 7.64 2.66
N PHE A 124 0.26 6.75 1.84
CA PHE A 124 0.82 5.43 1.57
C PHE A 124 2.18 5.53 0.85
N ALA A 125 2.31 6.42 -0.14
CA ALA A 125 3.57 6.63 -0.86
C ALA A 125 4.70 7.11 0.07
N GLU A 126 4.37 7.99 1.01
CA GLU A 126 5.29 8.48 2.06
C GLU A 126 5.65 7.38 3.06
N ALA A 127 4.66 6.57 3.44
CA ALA A 127 4.81 5.46 4.38
C ALA A 127 5.55 4.25 3.80
N TYR A 128 5.62 4.13 2.47
CA TYR A 128 6.24 2.98 1.82
C TYR A 128 7.77 2.99 2.01
N PRO A 129 8.39 1.84 2.33
CA PRO A 129 9.80 1.80 2.74
C PRO A 129 10.77 2.49 1.78
N ASN A 130 11.76 3.15 2.39
CA ASN A 130 12.89 3.83 1.73
C ASN A 130 12.47 4.94 0.76
N GLY A 131 11.25 5.48 0.89
CA GLY A 131 10.74 6.51 -0.02
C GLY A 131 10.66 6.04 -1.48
N LYS A 132 10.58 4.72 -1.71
CA LYS A 132 10.65 4.10 -3.05
C LYS A 132 9.56 4.60 -4.00
N LEU A 133 8.44 5.09 -3.45
CA LEU A 133 7.31 5.60 -4.23
C LEU A 133 7.32 7.12 -4.39
N LEU A 134 8.24 7.81 -3.71
CA LEU A 134 8.33 9.27 -3.75
C LEU A 134 9.05 9.73 -5.01
N VAL A 135 8.47 10.73 -5.67
CA VAL A 135 9.08 11.45 -6.78
C VAL A 135 9.26 12.90 -6.36
N TYR A 136 10.48 13.40 -6.46
CA TYR A 136 10.82 14.78 -6.12
C TYR A 136 10.77 15.67 -7.37
N LYS A 137 10.49 16.96 -7.16
CA LYS A 137 10.46 17.96 -8.24
C LYS A 137 11.85 18.39 -8.68
#